data_AF-A0A1F2VY20-F1
#
_entry.id   AF-A0A1F2VY20-F1
#
_cell.length_a   1.000
_cell.length_b   1.000
_cell.length_c   1.000
_cell.angle_alpha   90.00
_cell.angle_beta   90.00
_cell.angle_gamma   90.00
#
_symmetry.space_group_name_H-M   'P 1'
#
loop_
_entity.id
_entity.type
_entity.pdbx_description
1 polymer ?
#
loop_
_entity_poly.entity_id
_entity_poly.type
_entity_poly.pdbx_seq_one_letter_code
_entity_poly.pdbx_strand_id
1 'polypeptide(L)' 'MELVAIGAAIGGNCIPCLEWHYKKCIELGISKEEIQEAVDMAKKVKEVPIKKIYEVAYKLISKNYK' A
#
# COMPACT_ATOMS: atom_id res chain seq x y z
N MET A 1 -14.40 7.30 6.99
CA MET A 1 -13.26 6.40 7.29
C MET A 1 -12.12 6.69 6.30
N GLU A 2 -11.63 7.93 6.24
CA GLU A 2 -10.68 8.31 5.16
C GLU A 2 -9.31 7.67 5.31
N LEU A 3 -8.81 7.49 6.55
CA LEU A 3 -7.55 6.77 6.79
C LEU A 3 -7.58 5.31 6.28
N VAL A 4 -8.72 4.63 6.44
CA VAL A 4 -8.92 3.28 5.87
C VAL A 4 -8.94 3.33 4.35
N ALA A 5 -9.56 4.36 3.76
CA ALA A 5 -9.60 4.55 2.33
C ALA A 5 -8.23 4.88 1.72
N ILE A 6 -7.38 5.63 2.42
CA ILE A 6 -5.95 5.82 2.06
C ILE A 6 -5.25 4.46 1.96
N GLY A 7 -5.41 3.61 2.99
CA GLY A 7 -4.80 2.29 3.00
C GLY A 7 -5.31 1.39 1.86
N ALA A 8 -6.62 1.38 1.62
CA ALA A 8 -7.24 0.63 0.54
C ALA A 8 -6.78 1.12 -0.85
N ALA A 9 -6.69 2.44 -1.06
CA ALA A 9 -6.22 3.03 -2.31
C ALA A 9 -4.77 2.63 -2.62
N ILE A 10 -3.89 2.66 -1.62
CA ILE A 10 -2.50 2.22 -1.75
C ILE A 10 -2.45 0.72 -2.06
N GLY A 11 -3.13 -0.11 -1.28
CA GLY A 11 -3.18 -1.57 -1.48
C GLY A 11 -3.73 -1.96 -2.85
N GLY A 12 -4.75 -1.25 -3.35
CA GLY A 12 -5.36 -1.43 -4.66
C GLY A 12 -4.65 -0.72 -5.81
N ASN A 13 -3.54 -0.01 -5.57
CA ASN A 13 -2.80 0.77 -6.57
C ASN A 13 -3.62 1.86 -7.28
N CYS A 14 -4.69 2.37 -6.66
CA CYS A 14 -5.55 3.38 -7.26
C CYS A 14 -5.05 4.80 -6.93
N ILE A 15 -4.20 5.36 -7.80
CA ILE A 15 -3.68 6.73 -7.69
C ILE A 15 -4.80 7.79 -7.56
N PRO A 16 -5.83 7.82 -8.44
CA PRO A 16 -6.89 8.82 -8.31
C PRO A 16 -7.68 8.68 -7.01
N CYS A 17 -7.86 7.45 -6.51
CA CYS A 17 -8.50 7.21 -5.20
C CYS A 17 -7.64 7.79 -4.07
N LEU A 18 -6.32 7.60 -4.11
CA LEU A 18 -5.40 8.12 -3.10
C LEU A 18 -5.43 9.65 -3.03
N GLU A 19 -5.40 10.33 -4.19
CA GLU A 19 -5.51 11.79 -4.27
C GLU A 19 -6.84 12.30 -3.71
N TRP A 20 -7.95 11.64 -4.05
CA TRP A 20 -9.28 11.99 -3.57
C TRP A 20 -9.39 11.85 -2.05
N HIS A 21 -9.03 10.69 -1.51
CA HIS A 21 -9.14 10.41 -0.08
C HIS A 21 -8.16 11.26 0.74
N TYR A 22 -6.99 11.61 0.18
CA TYR A 22 -6.10 12.57 0.82
C TYR A 22 -6.76 13.94 0.99
N LYS A 23 -7.38 14.47 -0.07
CA LYS A 23 -8.12 15.75 0.02
C LYS A 23 -9.22 15.67 1.08
N LYS A 24 -9.94 14.55 1.16
CA LYS A 24 -10.96 14.34 2.20
C LYS A 24 -10.40 14.29 3.62
N CYS A 25 -9.23 13.68 3.84
CA CYS A 25 -8.55 13.76 5.13
C CYS A 25 -8.26 15.22 5.53
N ILE A 26 -7.77 16.04 4.59
CA ILE A 26 -7.46 17.45 4.84
C ILE A 26 -8.73 18.25 5.15
N GLU A 27 -9.82 18.05 4.39
CA GLU A 27 -11.12 18.69 4.64
C GLU A 27 -11.69 18.35 6.03
N LEU A 28 -11.43 17.13 6.52
CA LEU A 28 -11.86 16.65 7.84
C LEU A 28 -10.92 17.08 8.98
N GLY A 29 -9.83 17.78 8.69
CA GLY A 29 -8.86 18.23 9.69
C GLY A 29 -8.01 17.10 10.30
N ILE A 30 -7.89 15.95 9.61
CA ILE A 30 -7.02 14.86 10.05
C ILE A 30 -5.57 15.32 9.97
N SER A 31 -4.80 15.04 11.02
CA SER A 31 -3.40 15.46 11.09
C SER A 31 -2.55 14.79 10.01
N LYS A 32 -1.46 15.45 9.58
CA LYS A 32 -0.54 14.86 8.61
C LYS A 32 0.14 13.62 9.19
N GLU A 33 0.33 13.60 10.50
CA GLU A 33 0.92 12.51 11.26
C GLU A 33 0.04 11.25 11.18
N GLU A 34 -1.28 11.36 11.42
CA GLU A 34 -2.21 10.23 11.28
C GLU A 34 -2.30 9.71 9.83
N ILE A 35 -2.27 10.62 8.85
CA ILE A 35 -2.23 10.24 7.43
C ILE A 35 -0.94 9.49 7.13
N GLN A 36 0.20 9.96 7.63
CA GLN A 36 1.50 9.33 7.44
C GLN A 36 1.53 7.93 8.05
N GLU A 37 0.97 7.74 9.25
CA GLU A 37 0.86 6.42 9.88
C GLU A 37 0.04 5.43 9.02
N ALA A 38 -1.08 5.89 8.44
CA ALA A 38 -1.88 5.08 7.52
C ALA A 38 -1.12 4.71 6.24
N VAL A 39 -0.37 5.67 5.67
CA VAL A 39 0.49 5.44 4.50
C VAL A 39 1.59 4.43 4.81
N ASP A 40 2.27 4.56 5.95
CA ASP A 40 3.36 3.67 6.35
C ASP A 40 2.87 2.25 6.62
N MET A 41 1.69 2.11 7.21
CA MET A 41 1.04 0.80 7.38
C MET A 41 0.71 0.18 6.02
N ALA A 42 0.10 0.94 5.11
CA ALA A 42 -0.27 0.45 3.79
C ALA A 42 0.95 0.09 2.93
N LYS A 43 2.06 0.84 3.06
CA LYS A 43 3.34 0.53 2.45
C LYS A 43 3.85 -0.84 2.91
N LYS A 44 3.84 -1.12 4.22
CA LYS A 44 4.24 -2.43 4.76
C LYS A 44 3.40 -3.57 4.20
N VAL A 45 2.08 -3.37 4.08
CA VAL A 45 1.16 -4.35 3.49
C VAL A 45 1.51 -4.66 2.03
N LYS A 46 2.06 -3.70 1.26
CA LYS A 46 2.54 -3.96 -0.11
C LYS A 46 3.91 -4.61 -0.16
N GLU A 47 4.85 -4.11 0.63
CA GLU A 47 6.27 -4.49 0.55
C GLU A 47 6.51 -5.93 1.04
N VAL A 48 5.79 -6.39 2.05
CA VAL A 48 5.98 -7.73 2.60
C VAL A 48 5.58 -8.83 1.60
N PRO A 49 4.37 -8.83 1.02
CA PRO A 49 3.98 -9.84 0.04
C PRO A 49 4.79 -9.76 -1.25
N ILE A 50 5.08 -8.56 -1.77
CA ILE A 50 5.84 -8.44 -3.02
C ILE A 50 7.26 -8.99 -2.87
N LYS A 51 7.91 -8.74 -1.73
CA LYS A 51 9.21 -9.35 -1.41
C LYS A 51 9.09 -10.88 -1.44
N LYS A 52 8.03 -11.43 -0.83
CA LYS A 52 7.84 -12.88 -0.79
C LYS A 52 7.58 -13.48 -2.17
N ILE A 53 6.80 -12.78 -3.01
CA ILE A 53 6.56 -13.18 -4.40
C ILE A 53 7.89 -13.26 -5.15
N TYR A 54 8.75 -12.25 -5.06
CA TYR A 54 10.05 -12.29 -5.72
C TYR A 54 10.98 -13.36 -5.17
N GLU A 55 11.02 -13.60 -3.85
CA GLU A 55 11.74 -14.73 -3.27
C GLU A 55 11.32 -16.06 -3.89
N VAL A 56 10.00 -16.27 -4.08
CA VAL A 56 9.47 -17.49 -4.69
C VAL A 56 9.78 -17.53 -6.19
N ALA A 57 9.56 -16.43 -6.91
CA ALA A 57 9.84 -16.32 -8.34
C ALA A 57 11.31 -16.66 -8.66
N TYR A 58 12.27 -16.11 -7.90
CA TYR A 58 13.69 -16.43 -8.08
C TYR A 58 14.00 -17.89 -7.77
N LYS A 59 13.37 -18.49 -6.76
CA LYS A 59 13.50 -19.93 -6.47
C LYS A 59 12.93 -20.80 -7.59
N LEU A 60 11.88 -20.37 -8.28
CA LEU A 60 11.30 -21.11 -9.40
C LEU A 60 12.22 -21.05 -10.63
N ILE A 61 12.74 -19.86 -10.95
CA ILE A 61 13.68 -19.65 -12.07
C ILE A 61 14.99 -20.42 -11.83
N SER A 62 15.48 -20.48 -10.59
CA SER A 62 16.73 -21.19 -10.26
C SER A 62 16.58 -22.71 -10.25
N LYS A 63 15.36 -23.25 -10.27
CA LYS A 63 15.12 -24.69 -10.34
C LYS A 63 15.03 -25.11 -11.81
N ASN A 64 15.97 -25.95 -12.24
CA ASN A 64 15.83 -26.66 -13.52
C ASN A 64 14.72 -27.70 -13.38
N TYR A 65 13.54 -27.39 -13.94
CA TYR A 65 12.54 -28.39 -14.24
C TYR A 65 13.04 -29.14 -15.49
N LYS A 66 13.69 -30.29 -15.27
CA LYS A 66 13.95 -31.29 -16.32
C LYS A 66 12.67 -32.05 -16.64
#